data_AF-A0A7K2ZR30-F1
#
_entry.id   AF-A0A7K2ZR30-F1
#
_cell.length_a   1.000
_cell.length_b   1.000
_cell.length_c   1.000
_cell.angle_alpha   90.00
_cell.angle_beta   90.00
_cell.angle_gamma   90.00
#
_symmetry.space_group_name_H-M   'P 1'
#
loop_
_entity.id
_entity.type
_entity.pdbx_description
1 polymer ?
#
loop_
_entity_poly.entity_id
_entity_poly.type
_entity_poly.pdbx_seq_one_letter_code
_entity_poly.pdbx_strand_id
1 'polypeptide(L)' 'QLEEAYGTGLDAVVRRDLADGEETVAVELLRDGEPAAGVDRHTGHAEIAALLEGVTREGAPIPPG' A
#
# COMPACT_ATOMS: atom_id res chain seq x y z
N GLN A 1 -2.22 9.24 -14.06
CA GLN A 1 -1.85 9.86 -12.76
C GLN A 1 -3.12 10.12 -11.94
N LEU A 2 -3.01 10.41 -10.63
CA LEU A 2 -4.16 10.49 -9.70
C LEU A 2 -5.26 11.47 -10.17
N GLU A 3 -4.87 12.60 -10.77
CA GLU A 3 -5.79 13.60 -11.34
C GLU A 3 -6.59 13.10 -12.56
N GLU A 4 -6.02 12.22 -13.40
CA GLU A 4 -6.75 11.65 -14.54
C GLU A 4 -7.86 10.69 -14.09
N ALA A 5 -7.69 10.03 -12.95
CA ALA A 5 -8.64 9.03 -12.44
C ALA A 5 -9.76 9.67 -11.60
N TYR A 6 -9.47 10.74 -10.87
CA TYR A 6 -10.41 11.31 -9.88
C TYR A 6 -10.82 12.77 -10.14
N GLY A 7 -10.23 13.41 -11.16
CA GLY A 7 -10.48 14.81 -11.51
C GLY A 7 -9.61 15.79 -10.72
N THR A 8 -9.67 17.06 -11.11
CA THR A 8 -8.94 18.15 -10.46
C THR A 8 -9.67 18.65 -9.21
N GLY A 9 -8.95 19.37 -8.34
CA GLY A 9 -9.53 19.99 -7.13
C GLY A 9 -9.74 19.03 -5.96
N LEU A 10 -8.97 17.94 -5.91
CA LEU A 10 -8.92 17.05 -4.74
C LEU A 10 -7.75 17.48 -3.85
N ASP A 11 -8.01 17.49 -2.54
CA ASP A 11 -6.95 17.55 -1.55
C ASP A 11 -6.44 16.12 -1.28
N ALA A 12 -5.21 15.98 -0.81
CA ALA A 12 -4.64 14.68 -0.44
C ALA A 12 -4.05 14.74 0.97
N VAL A 13 -4.41 13.77 1.80
CA VAL A 13 -3.83 13.55 3.12
C VAL A 13 -2.96 12.32 3.06
N VAL A 14 -1.72 12.46 3.52
CA VAL A 14 -0.77 11.35 3.65
C VAL A 14 -0.58 11.04 5.12
N ARG A 15 -0.97 9.84 5.52
CA ARG A 15 -0.73 9.31 6.87
C ARG A 15 0.35 8.25 6.82
N ARG A 16 1.28 8.31 7.77
CA ARG A 16 2.37 7.35 7.91
C ARG A 16 2.34 6.80 9.31
N ASP A 17 2.23 5.48 9.40
CA ASP A 17 2.22 4.75 10.66
C ASP A 17 3.39 3.77 10.64
N LEU A 18 4.28 3.91 11.63
CA LEU A 18 5.45 3.05 11.83
C LEU A 18 5.16 2.13 13.02
N ALA A 19 5.06 0.84 12.76
CA ALA A 19 4.80 -0.19 13.77
C ALA A 19 5.62 -1.44 13.46
N ASP A 20 6.26 -2.03 14.48
CA ASP A 20 6.98 -3.30 14.37
C ASP A 20 8.03 -3.39 13.24
N GLY A 21 8.65 -2.26 12.90
CA GLY A 21 9.64 -2.16 11.81
C GLY A 21 9.02 -2.10 10.41
N GLU A 22 7.70 -1.92 10.33
CA GLU A 22 6.92 -1.76 9.12
C GLU A 22 6.41 -0.32 9.01
N GLU A 23 6.42 0.21 7.79
CA GLU A 23 5.83 1.51 7.47
C GLU A 23 4.58 1.26 6.62
N THR A 24 3.44 1.70 7.14
CA THR A 24 2.20 1.81 6.38
C THR A 24 2.01 3.26 5.96
N VAL A 25 1.90 3.51 4.66
CA VAL A 25 1.58 4.81 4.10
C VAL A 25 0.19 4.76 3.50
N ALA A 26 -0.76 5.44 4.16
CA ALA A 26 -2.11 5.63 3.65
C ALA A 26 -2.19 6.98 2.93
N VAL A 27 -2.69 6.96 1.70
CA VAL A 27 -2.97 8.17 0.93
C VAL A 27 -4.46 8.25 0.70
N GLU A 28 -5.09 9.27 1.29
CA GLU A 28 -6.51 9.54 1.15
C GLU A 28 -6.72 10.79 0.29
N LEU A 29 -7.48 10.63 -0.78
CA LEU A 29 -8.01 11.72 -1.57
C LEU A 29 -9.27 12.27 -0.93
N LEU A 30 -9.32 13.58 -0.73
CA LEU A 30 -10.46 14.29 -0.19
C LEU A 30 -11.16 15.11 -1.26
N ARG A 31 -12.50 15.14 -1.19
CA ARG A 31 -13.34 16.10 -1.91
C ARG A 31 -14.18 16.83 -0.88
N ASP A 32 -14.07 18.16 -0.86
CA ASP A 32 -14.77 19.00 0.12
C ASP A 32 -14.49 18.61 1.59
N GLY A 33 -13.29 18.09 1.86
CA GLY A 33 -12.85 17.62 3.18
C GLY A 33 -13.23 16.18 3.52
N GLU A 34 -14.01 15.49 2.69
CA GLU A 34 -14.45 14.11 2.92
C GLU A 34 -13.68 13.10 2.07
N PRO A 35 -13.36 11.89 2.59
CA PRO A 35 -12.65 10.86 1.85
C PRO A 35 -13.43 10.39 0.61
N ALA A 36 -12.80 10.52 -0.56
CA ALA A 36 -13.36 10.13 -1.84
C ALA A 36 -12.72 8.84 -2.40
N ALA A 37 -11.44 8.60 -2.10
CA ALA A 37 -10.70 7.39 -2.47
C ALA A 37 -9.45 7.22 -1.60
N GLY A 38 -9.00 5.99 -1.35
CA GLY A 38 -7.81 5.70 -0.55
C GLY A 38 -6.95 4.61 -1.17
N VAL A 39 -5.63 4.71 -1.01
CA VAL A 39 -4.68 3.65 -1.34
C VAL A 39 -3.75 3.44 -0.14
N ASP A 40 -3.78 2.23 0.40
CA ASP A 40 -2.88 1.80 1.45
C ASP A 40 -1.69 1.10 0.82
N ARG A 41 -0.49 1.58 1.14
CA ARG A 41 0.76 0.93 0.76
C ARG A 41 1.47 0.43 2.01
N HIS A 42 1.58 -0.89 2.12
CA HIS A 42 2.39 -1.53 3.14
C HIS A 42 3.81 -1.70 2.62
N THR A 43 4.79 -1.39 3.46
CA THR A 43 6.20 -1.69 3.22
C THR A 43 6.76 -2.29 4.49
N GLY A 44 7.23 -3.54 4.43
CA GLY A 44 7.64 -4.26 5.63
C GLY A 44 8.05 -5.71 5.37
N HIS A 45 8.59 -6.35 6.41
CA HIS A 45 9.03 -7.74 6.33
C HIS A 45 7.83 -8.70 6.23
N ALA A 46 6.66 -8.35 6.75
CA ALA A 46 5.43 -9.14 6.61
C ALA A 46 4.93 -9.18 5.16
N GLU A 47 5.08 -8.10 4.39
CA GLU A 47 4.78 -8.11 2.94
C GLU A 47 5.72 -9.06 2.19
N ILE A 48 7.02 -9.05 2.51
CA ILE A 48 7.99 -10.00 1.93
C ILE A 48 7.65 -11.44 2.34
N ALA A 49 7.31 -11.68 3.61
CA ALA A 49 6.91 -12.99 4.10
C ALA A 49 5.62 -13.48 3.42
N ALA A 50 4.61 -12.63 3.27
CA ALA A 50 3.35 -12.94 2.59
C ALA A 50 3.56 -13.27 1.11
N LEU A 51 4.42 -12.53 0.40
CA LEU A 51 4.82 -12.84 -0.98
C LEU A 51 5.53 -14.20 -1.06
N LEU A 52 6.47 -14.48 -0.16
CA LEU A 52 7.18 -15.77 -0.12
C LEU A 52 6.26 -16.95 0.22
N GLU A 53 5.29 -16.75 1.12
CA GLU A 53 4.25 -17.74 1.45
C GLU A 53 3.28 -17.99 0.28
N GLY A 54 2.93 -16.95 -0.48
CA GLY A 54 2.15 -17.07 -1.71
C GLY A 54 2.88 -17.90 -2.77
N VAL A 55 4.16 -17.60 -3.00
CA VAL A 55 5.03 -18.31 -3.96
C VAL A 55 5.27 -19.77 -3.59
N THR A 56 5.38 -20.09 -2.29
CA THR A 56 5.49 -21.49 -1.81
C THR A 56 4.16 -22.24 -1.92
N ARG A 57 3.01 -21.56 -1.80
CA ARG A 57 1.68 -22.15 -2.04
C ARG A 57 1.41 -22.41 -3.53
N GLU A 58 1.97 -21.61 -4.43
CA GLU A 58 1.94 -21.83 -5.89
C GLU A 58 3.03 -22.77 -6.42
N GLY A 59 3.88 -23.32 -5.55
CA GLY A 59 4.83 -24.38 -5.92
C GLY A 59 6.03 -23.91 -6.76
N ALA A 60 6.53 -22.69 -6.56
CA ALA A 60 7.80 -22.30 -7.17
C ALA A 60 8.99 -22.91 -6.40
N PRO A 61 10.03 -23.40 -7.09
CA PRO A 61 11.19 -24.01 -6.44
C PRO A 61 12.00 -22.96 -5.67
N ILE A 62 12.31 -23.27 -4.41
CA ILE A 62 13.24 -22.49 -3.59
C ILE A 62 14.65 -22.66 -4.18
N PRO A 63 15.36 -21.58 -4.59
CA PRO A 63 16.73 -21.71 -5.08
C PRO A 63 17.66 -22.12 -3.92
N PRO A 64 18.65 -23.00 -4.16
CA PRO A 64 19.60 -23.40 -3.13
C PRO A 64 20.46 -22.19 -2.74
N GLY A 65 20.75 -22.11 -1.43
CA GLY A 65 21.57 -21.06 -0.81
C GLY A 65 23.05 -21.13 -1.11
#